data_AF-A0A267GRQ6-F1
#
_entry.id   AF-A0A267GRQ6-F1
#
_cell.length_a   1.000
_cell.length_b   1.000
_cell.length_c   1.000
_cell.angle_alpha   90.00
_cell.angle_beta   90.00
_cell.angle_gamma   90.00
#
_symmetry.space_group_name_H-M   'P 1'
#
loop_
_entity.id
_entity.type
_entity.pdbx_description
1 polymer ?
#
loop_
_entity_poly.entity_id
_entity_poly.type
_entity_poly.pdbx_seq_one_letter_code
_entity_poly.pdbx_strand_id
1 'polypeptide(L)'
;ARHFSLILSYSYTHLAKMQPLKCAYQNYAWGKIGTDSKVFSLLKQSGQYTFQDSDISKPFAELWMGCHPSGPSKLLDRPDTSLQDWLAANPQLAGGSVAAKDGLPFLFKVLAVAKPLSIQAHPDKALAGRLHAQQPDVYKDANHKPEMAIALTPFKALCGFRQASQIAGYCEQLTDQLGPVVGTDGLAALRGAVNAFAGSDRAGVGRESLPR
;
A
#
# COMPACT_ATOMS: atom_id res chain seq x y z
N ALA A 1 0.51 8.07 -67.37
CA ALA A 1 1.38 7.86 -66.20
C ALA A 1 0.51 7.70 -64.95
N ARG A 2 0.48 6.49 -64.36
CA ARG A 2 -0.32 6.19 -63.16
C ARG A 2 0.38 6.78 -61.94
N HIS A 3 -0.22 7.79 -61.30
CA HIS A 3 0.22 8.25 -59.99
C HIS A 3 -0.41 7.36 -58.92
N PHE A 4 0.37 6.45 -58.38
CA PHE A 4 0.07 5.75 -57.13
C PHE A 4 0.36 6.73 -55.99
N SER A 5 -0.68 7.36 -55.44
CA SER A 5 -0.57 8.05 -54.16
C SER A 5 -0.89 7.03 -53.07
N LEU A 6 0.14 6.36 -52.55
CA LEU A 6 0.02 5.56 -51.35
C LEU A 6 -0.02 6.55 -50.17
N ILE A 7 -1.19 7.12 -49.92
CA ILE A 7 -1.43 7.83 -48.66
C ILE A 7 -1.45 6.74 -47.59
N LEU A 8 -0.30 6.55 -46.95
CA LEU A 8 -0.22 5.97 -45.62
C LEU A 8 -1.03 6.88 -44.69
N SER A 9 -2.35 6.66 -44.65
CA SER A 9 -3.18 7.09 -43.55
C SER A 9 -2.78 6.25 -42.34
N TYR A 10 -1.62 6.58 -41.76
CA TYR A 10 -1.32 6.20 -40.41
C TYR A 10 -2.30 7.00 -39.55
N SER A 11 -3.48 6.41 -39.32
CA SER A 11 -4.52 7.00 -38.50
C SER A 11 -3.93 7.30 -37.14
N TYR A 12 -3.85 8.58 -36.83
CA TYR A 12 -3.42 9.16 -35.57
C TYR A 12 -4.48 8.90 -34.48
N THR A 13 -4.94 7.66 -34.32
CA THR A 13 -6.11 7.27 -33.51
C THR A 13 -5.81 6.20 -32.46
N HIS A 14 -4.60 6.17 -31.91
CA HIS A 14 -4.26 5.24 -30.81
C HIS A 14 -3.48 5.90 -29.66
N LEU A 15 -3.73 7.18 -29.36
CA LEU A 15 -3.68 7.56 -27.94
C LEU A 15 -4.81 6.78 -27.28
N ALA A 16 -4.47 5.73 -26.53
CA ALA A 16 -5.46 5.01 -25.73
C ALA A 16 -6.24 6.06 -24.92
N LYS A 17 -7.52 6.25 -25.26
CA LYS A 17 -8.39 7.18 -24.55
C LYS A 17 -8.28 6.86 -23.06
N MET A 18 -8.16 7.89 -22.22
CA MET A 18 -8.22 7.73 -20.76
C MET A 18 -9.46 6.89 -20.42
N GLN A 19 -9.26 5.77 -19.72
CA GLN A 19 -10.35 4.86 -19.35
C GLN A 19 -10.79 5.18 -17.92
N PRO A 20 -11.96 5.81 -17.71
CA PRO A 20 -12.51 5.96 -16.37
C PRO A 20 -12.86 4.58 -15.80
N LEU A 21 -12.51 4.37 -14.53
CA LEU A 21 -12.77 3.11 -13.83
C LEU A 21 -13.83 3.30 -12.76
N LYS A 22 -14.76 2.35 -12.69
CA LYS A 22 -15.56 2.09 -11.50
C LYS A 22 -14.82 1.11 -10.60
N CYS A 23 -14.56 1.53 -9.38
CA CYS A 23 -13.62 0.91 -8.47
C CYS A 23 -14.33 0.28 -7.27
N ALA A 24 -13.80 -0.82 -6.75
CA ALA A 24 -14.34 -1.43 -5.55
C ALA A 24 -14.01 -0.58 -4.32
N TYR A 25 -14.89 -0.58 -3.32
CA TYR A 25 -14.62 0.02 -2.02
C TYR A 25 -15.05 -0.94 -0.92
N GLN A 26 -14.43 -0.80 0.26
CA GLN A 26 -14.61 -1.71 1.38
C GLN A 26 -15.16 -0.98 2.60
N ASN A 27 -16.16 -1.58 3.23
CA ASN A 27 -16.83 -1.04 4.42
C ASN A 27 -16.33 -1.71 5.71
N TYR A 28 -15.01 -1.82 5.88
CA TYR A 28 -14.45 -2.43 7.09
C TYR A 28 -14.72 -1.59 8.35
N ALA A 29 -14.99 -2.26 9.48
CA ALA A 29 -15.40 -1.63 10.74
C ALA A 29 -14.38 -0.67 11.39
N TRP A 30 -13.15 -0.64 10.88
CA TRP A 30 -12.11 0.32 11.30
C TRP A 30 -12.13 1.63 10.51
N GLY A 31 -12.89 1.70 9.42
CA GLY A 31 -12.96 2.86 8.54
C GLY A 31 -13.73 4.04 9.14
N LYS A 32 -13.46 5.24 8.61
CA LYS A 32 -14.23 6.44 8.94
C LYS A 32 -15.67 6.34 8.42
N ILE A 33 -16.60 6.92 9.16
CA ILE A 33 -18.03 6.87 8.87
C ILE A 33 -18.41 7.96 7.87
N GLY A 34 -19.20 7.61 6.85
CA GLY A 34 -19.84 8.57 5.93
C GLY A 34 -18.94 9.72 5.48
N THR A 35 -19.40 10.95 5.72
CA THR A 35 -18.73 12.19 5.29
C THR A 35 -17.36 12.42 5.91
N ASP A 36 -17.03 11.80 7.04
CA ASP A 36 -15.69 11.89 7.64
C ASP A 36 -14.66 11.05 6.87
N SER A 37 -15.13 10.14 6.02
CA SER A 37 -14.29 9.33 5.16
C SER A 37 -13.91 10.08 3.88
N LYS A 38 -12.60 10.20 3.64
CA LYS A 38 -12.09 10.65 2.35
C LYS A 38 -12.48 9.69 1.23
N VAL A 39 -12.59 8.38 1.52
CA VAL A 39 -13.07 7.38 0.56
C VAL A 39 -14.52 7.69 0.15
N PHE A 40 -15.42 7.90 1.11
CA PHE A 40 -16.81 8.27 0.80
C PHE A 40 -16.89 9.58 0.00
N SER A 41 -16.12 10.59 0.40
CA SER A 41 -16.09 11.88 -0.29
C SER A 41 -15.68 11.73 -1.76
N LEU A 42 -14.62 10.95 -2.04
CA LEU A 42 -14.16 10.67 -3.40
C LEU A 42 -15.20 9.89 -4.21
N LEU A 43 -15.81 8.87 -3.61
CA LEU A 43 -16.87 8.09 -4.26
C LEU A 43 -18.06 8.99 -4.62
N LYS A 44 -18.53 9.82 -3.69
CA LYS A 44 -19.65 10.76 -3.93
C LYS A 44 -19.31 11.78 -5.02
N GLN A 45 -18.11 12.36 -4.98
CA GLN A 45 -17.65 13.33 -5.97
C GLN A 45 -17.48 12.73 -7.37
N SER A 46 -17.15 11.44 -7.47
CA SER A 46 -17.02 10.77 -8.77
C SER A 46 -18.32 10.72 -9.58
N GLY A 47 -19.48 10.83 -8.91
CA GLY A 47 -20.79 10.68 -9.55
C GLY A 47 -21.12 9.27 -10.03
N GLN A 48 -20.25 8.27 -9.78
CA GLN A 48 -20.39 6.90 -10.28
C GLN A 48 -21.17 5.97 -9.33
N TYR A 49 -21.49 6.45 -8.13
CA TYR A 49 -22.11 5.68 -7.05
C TYR A 49 -23.34 6.42 -6.52
N THR A 50 -24.39 5.66 -6.26
CA THR A 50 -25.61 6.14 -5.60
C THR A 50 -25.58 5.66 -4.16
N PHE A 51 -25.79 6.59 -3.23
CA PHE A 51 -25.84 6.31 -1.80
C PHE A 51 -27.21 6.68 -1.26
N GLN A 52 -27.76 5.83 -0.40
CA GLN A 52 -28.96 6.11 0.39
C GLN A 52 -28.57 6.81 1.70
N ASP A 53 -29.53 7.46 2.37
CA ASP A 53 -29.27 8.12 3.65
C ASP A 53 -28.74 7.15 4.72
N SER A 54 -29.22 5.90 4.69
CA SER A 54 -28.73 4.83 5.56
C SER A 54 -27.27 4.44 5.31
N ASP A 55 -26.68 4.81 4.17
CA ASP A 55 -25.27 4.53 3.89
C ASP A 55 -24.33 5.49 4.63
N ILE A 56 -24.82 6.68 5.01
CA ILE A 56 -24.00 7.70 5.69
C ILE A 56 -23.49 7.20 7.04
N SER A 57 -24.20 6.28 7.69
CA SER A 57 -23.79 5.68 8.96
C SER A 57 -22.81 4.51 8.80
N LYS A 58 -22.49 4.09 7.58
CA LYS A 58 -21.55 2.98 7.32
C LYS A 58 -20.10 3.46 7.32
N PRO A 59 -19.15 2.60 7.74
CA PRO A 59 -17.73 2.88 7.57
C PRO A 59 -17.33 2.76 6.10
N PHE A 60 -16.52 3.68 5.59
CA PHE A 60 -15.89 3.63 4.28
C PHE A 60 -14.38 3.61 4.47
N ALA A 61 -13.81 2.41 4.43
CA ALA A 61 -12.46 2.13 4.89
C ALA A 61 -11.42 2.22 3.76
N GLU A 62 -11.68 1.55 2.64
CA GLU A 62 -10.74 1.48 1.51
C GLU A 62 -11.44 1.73 0.18
N LEU A 63 -10.76 2.42 -0.75
CA LEU A 63 -11.08 2.47 -2.19
C LEU A 63 -9.98 1.74 -2.94
N TRP A 64 -10.31 0.77 -3.78
CA TRP A 64 -9.37 -0.11 -4.48
C TRP A 64 -9.36 0.17 -5.98
N MET A 65 -8.17 0.47 -6.51
CA MET A 65 -7.93 0.76 -7.91
C MET A 65 -6.87 -0.21 -8.45
N GLY A 66 -7.30 -1.18 -9.25
CA GLY A 66 -6.40 -2.17 -9.83
C GLY A 66 -7.11 -3.46 -10.28
N CYS A 67 -6.31 -4.50 -10.44
CA CYS A 67 -6.74 -5.81 -10.95
C CYS A 67 -6.98 -6.85 -9.84
N HIS A 68 -7.19 -6.43 -8.60
CA HIS A 68 -7.27 -7.38 -7.49
C HIS A 68 -8.57 -8.22 -7.56
N PRO A 69 -8.50 -9.58 -7.50
CA PRO A 69 -9.68 -10.44 -7.70
C PRO A 69 -10.83 -10.19 -6.71
N SER A 70 -10.54 -9.86 -5.45
CA SER A 70 -11.57 -9.57 -4.44
C SER A 70 -12.23 -8.19 -4.56
N GLY A 71 -11.76 -7.34 -5.49
CA GLY A 71 -12.29 -6.00 -5.70
C GLY A 71 -11.86 -5.46 -7.06
N PRO A 72 -12.26 -6.11 -8.17
CA PRO A 72 -11.79 -5.76 -9.49
C PRO A 72 -12.32 -4.38 -9.89
N SER A 73 -11.43 -3.48 -10.33
CA SER A 73 -11.87 -2.29 -11.04
C SER A 73 -12.48 -2.68 -12.39
N LYS A 74 -13.51 -1.96 -12.82
CA LYS A 74 -14.24 -2.18 -14.07
C LYS A 74 -14.21 -0.93 -14.94
N LEU A 75 -14.26 -1.10 -16.25
CA LEU A 75 -14.39 0.03 -17.16
C LEU A 75 -15.77 0.71 -16.95
N LEU A 76 -15.81 2.04 -16.87
CA LEU A 76 -17.05 2.75 -16.60
C LEU A 76 -18.05 2.66 -17.77
N ASP A 77 -17.57 2.67 -19.01
CA ASP A 77 -18.37 2.54 -20.24
C ASP A 77 -18.79 1.09 -20.52
N ARG A 78 -18.06 0.12 -19.95
CA ARG A 78 -18.26 -1.33 -20.11
C ARG A 78 -18.20 -2.01 -18.73
N PRO A 79 -19.24 -1.88 -17.92
CA PRO A 79 -19.24 -2.34 -16.53
C PRO A 79 -19.10 -3.87 -16.36
N ASP A 80 -19.30 -4.64 -17.42
CA ASP A 80 -19.07 -6.09 -17.42
C ASP A 80 -17.62 -6.47 -17.73
N THR A 81 -16.78 -5.51 -18.13
CA THR A 81 -15.36 -5.73 -18.41
C THR A 81 -14.50 -5.28 -17.22
N SER A 82 -13.79 -6.23 -16.60
CA SER A 82 -12.80 -5.89 -15.58
C SER A 82 -11.56 -5.25 -16.20
N LEU A 83 -10.82 -4.47 -15.41
CA LEU A 83 -9.53 -3.92 -15.82
C LEU A 83 -8.53 -5.04 -16.17
N GLN A 84 -8.59 -6.16 -15.46
CA GLN A 84 -7.74 -7.32 -15.76
C GLN A 84 -8.04 -7.91 -17.13
N ASP A 85 -9.32 -8.17 -17.43
CA ASP A 85 -9.73 -8.73 -18.74
C ASP A 85 -9.39 -7.76 -19.88
N TRP A 86 -9.58 -6.46 -19.64
CA TRP A 86 -9.22 -5.42 -20.61
C TRP A 86 -7.71 -5.40 -20.89
N LEU A 87 -6.87 -5.47 -19.85
CA LEU A 87 -5.41 -5.53 -20.02
C LEU A 87 -4.95 -6.84 -20.64
N ALA A 88 -5.58 -7.96 -20.31
CA ALA A 88 -5.27 -9.27 -20.92
C ALA A 88 -5.59 -9.27 -22.43
N ALA A 89 -6.69 -8.63 -22.85
CA ALA A 89 -7.04 -8.45 -24.26
C ALA A 89 -6.20 -7.36 -24.97
N ASN A 90 -5.54 -6.48 -24.20
CA ASN A 90 -4.76 -5.35 -24.71
C ASN A 90 -3.40 -5.25 -23.98
N PRO A 91 -2.52 -6.26 -24.10
CA PRO A 91 -1.29 -6.35 -23.30
C PRO A 91 -0.34 -5.15 -23.50
N GLN A 92 -0.40 -4.49 -24.66
CA GLN A 92 0.34 -3.26 -24.96
C GLN A 92 0.01 -2.10 -24.00
N LEU A 93 -1.14 -2.14 -23.32
CA LEU A 93 -1.57 -1.10 -22.37
C LEU A 93 -0.98 -1.30 -20.97
N ALA A 94 -0.46 -2.48 -20.64
CA ALA A 94 0.09 -2.77 -19.31
C ALA A 94 1.50 -2.21 -19.09
N GLY A 95 2.16 -1.73 -20.16
CA GLY A 95 3.56 -1.32 -20.14
C GLY A 95 4.49 -2.52 -20.32
N GLY A 96 5.38 -2.46 -21.32
CA GLY A 96 5.96 -3.64 -21.97
C GLY A 96 6.56 -4.76 -21.09
N SER A 97 7.20 -4.43 -19.94
CA SER A 97 7.80 -5.43 -19.04
C SER A 97 6.82 -6.01 -18.01
N VAL A 98 5.61 -5.46 -17.90
CA VAL A 98 4.57 -5.97 -17.01
C VAL A 98 3.80 -7.08 -17.72
N ALA A 99 3.82 -8.28 -17.15
CA ALA A 99 3.02 -9.37 -17.68
C ALA A 99 1.52 -9.06 -17.49
N ALA A 100 0.87 -8.60 -18.55
CA ALA A 100 -0.58 -8.31 -18.55
C ALA A 100 -1.46 -9.49 -18.11
N LYS A 101 -0.93 -10.74 -18.17
CA LYS A 101 -1.63 -11.95 -17.75
C LYS A 101 -2.07 -11.92 -16.28
N ASP A 102 -1.23 -11.38 -15.40
CA ASP A 102 -1.50 -11.34 -13.96
C ASP A 102 -2.06 -9.97 -13.50
N GLY A 103 -2.39 -9.10 -14.47
CA GLY A 103 -2.87 -7.75 -14.22
C GLY A 103 -1.75 -6.77 -13.84
N LEU A 104 -2.11 -5.71 -13.11
CA LEU A 104 -1.16 -4.70 -12.65
C LEU A 104 -0.32 -5.23 -11.47
N PRO A 105 0.99 -4.94 -11.41
CA PRO A 105 1.89 -5.44 -10.36
C PRO A 105 1.75 -4.64 -9.04
N PHE A 106 0.71 -3.82 -8.94
CA PHE A 106 0.39 -3.02 -7.77
C PHE A 106 -1.13 -2.92 -7.60
N LEU A 107 -1.54 -2.68 -6.36
CA LEU A 107 -2.90 -2.29 -6.01
C LEU A 107 -2.85 -0.90 -5.41
N PHE A 108 -3.46 0.07 -6.07
CA PHE A 108 -3.55 1.42 -5.54
C PHE A 108 -4.77 1.54 -4.62
N LYS A 109 -4.60 2.19 -3.46
CA LYS A 109 -5.68 2.36 -2.50
C LYS A 109 -5.75 3.77 -1.94
N VAL A 110 -6.96 4.21 -1.61
CA VAL A 110 -7.19 5.29 -0.64
C VAL A 110 -7.73 4.66 0.64
N LEU A 111 -7.11 4.97 1.78
CA LEU A 111 -7.54 4.49 3.09
C LEU A 111 -8.09 5.65 3.91
N ALA A 112 -9.23 5.44 4.57
CA ALA A 112 -9.81 6.38 5.52
C ALA A 112 -9.93 5.70 6.89
N VAL A 113 -8.85 5.79 7.66
CA VAL A 113 -8.66 5.08 8.94
C VAL A 113 -9.31 5.85 10.09
N ALA A 114 -10.21 5.20 10.84
CA ALA A 114 -10.78 5.74 12.09
C ALA A 114 -10.20 5.08 13.34
N LYS A 115 -9.91 3.77 13.27
CA LYS A 115 -9.31 2.98 14.35
C LYS A 115 -7.89 2.57 13.97
N PRO A 116 -6.93 2.54 14.92
CA PRO A 116 -5.59 2.03 14.66
C PRO A 116 -5.65 0.62 14.05
N LEU A 117 -4.84 0.39 13.02
CA LEU A 117 -4.70 -0.92 12.40
C LEU A 117 -3.67 -1.77 13.16
N SER A 118 -3.66 -3.07 12.90
CA SER A 118 -2.65 -3.98 13.45
C SER A 118 -1.23 -3.52 13.12
N ILE A 119 -0.30 -3.72 14.05
CA ILE A 119 1.14 -3.64 13.76
C ILE A 119 1.50 -4.80 12.82
N GLN A 120 2.17 -4.48 11.72
CA GLN A 120 2.43 -5.43 10.64
C GLN A 120 3.89 -5.36 10.19
N ALA A 121 4.40 -6.50 9.75
CA ALA A 121 5.65 -6.62 9.01
C ALA A 121 5.41 -7.54 7.82
N HIS A 122 6.03 -7.23 6.69
CA HIS A 122 5.94 -8.05 5.49
C HIS A 122 7.25 -8.80 5.27
N PRO A 123 7.19 -10.11 4.98
CA PRO A 123 8.39 -10.86 4.66
C PRO A 123 9.01 -10.36 3.35
N ASP A 124 10.32 -10.50 3.23
CA ASP A 124 10.99 -10.40 1.94
C ASP A 124 10.58 -11.56 1.00
N LYS A 125 11.04 -11.53 -0.24
CA LYS A 125 10.60 -12.49 -1.27
C LYS A 125 10.98 -13.93 -0.91
N ALA A 126 12.17 -14.14 -0.33
CA ALA A 126 12.66 -15.46 0.02
C ALA A 126 11.88 -16.04 1.21
N LEU A 127 11.62 -15.23 2.24
CA LEU A 127 10.82 -15.62 3.40
C LEU A 127 9.35 -15.84 3.03
N ALA A 128 8.76 -14.99 2.17
CA ALA A 128 7.40 -15.17 1.69
C ALA A 128 7.21 -16.52 1.00
N GLY A 129 8.14 -16.91 0.12
CA GLY A 129 8.11 -18.21 -0.54
C GLY A 129 8.16 -19.40 0.43
N ARG A 130 9.01 -19.32 1.45
CA ARG A 130 9.08 -20.37 2.49
C ARG A 130 7.80 -20.45 3.32
N LEU A 131 7.27 -19.30 3.74
CA LEU A 131 6.08 -19.22 4.58
C LEU A 131 4.83 -19.70 3.84
N HIS A 132 4.67 -19.33 2.57
CA HIS A 132 3.59 -19.83 1.72
C HIS A 132 3.63 -21.35 1.54
N ALA A 133 4.82 -21.93 1.29
CA ALA A 133 4.96 -23.37 1.13
C ALA A 133 4.67 -24.14 2.44
N GLN A 134 4.97 -23.56 3.60
CA GLN A 134 4.76 -24.20 4.91
C GLN A 134 3.34 -24.01 5.44
N GLN A 135 2.73 -22.85 5.21
CA GLN A 135 1.43 -22.46 5.77
C GLN A 135 0.59 -21.69 4.74
N PRO A 136 0.15 -22.35 3.64
CA PRO A 136 -0.56 -21.69 2.53
C PRO A 136 -1.91 -21.08 2.93
N ASP A 137 -2.52 -21.58 4.00
CA ASP A 137 -3.77 -21.02 4.54
C ASP A 137 -3.56 -19.69 5.28
N VAL A 138 -2.34 -19.41 5.75
CA VAL A 138 -1.99 -18.18 6.46
C VAL A 138 -1.34 -17.18 5.51
N TYR A 139 -0.36 -17.63 4.73
CA TYR A 139 0.35 -16.82 3.74
C TYR A 139 -0.20 -17.15 2.36
N LYS A 140 -1.03 -16.26 1.82
CA LYS A 140 -1.84 -16.55 0.62
C LYS A 140 -1.06 -16.58 -0.69
N ASP A 141 0.15 -16.03 -0.70
CA ASP A 141 1.04 -16.02 -1.86
C ASP A 141 2.51 -16.00 -1.46
N ALA A 142 3.37 -16.31 -2.42
CA ALA A 142 4.83 -16.34 -2.27
C ALA A 142 5.51 -15.00 -2.58
N ASN A 143 4.80 -13.86 -2.47
CA ASN A 143 5.34 -12.55 -2.85
C ASN A 143 5.72 -11.70 -1.64
N HIS A 144 6.72 -10.84 -1.85
CA HIS A 144 6.97 -9.75 -0.92
C HIS A 144 5.91 -8.66 -1.14
N LYS A 145 5.63 -7.88 -0.11
CA LYS A 145 4.61 -6.83 -0.16
C LYS A 145 5.21 -5.48 0.23
N PRO A 146 5.91 -4.81 -0.69
CA PRO A 146 6.41 -3.47 -0.45
C PRO A 146 5.22 -2.50 -0.50
N GLU A 147 5.15 -1.59 0.46
CA GLU A 147 4.06 -0.63 0.57
C GLU A 147 4.61 0.79 0.68
N MET A 148 3.86 1.74 0.12
CA MET A 148 4.14 3.17 0.22
C MET A 148 2.86 3.90 0.60
N ALA A 149 2.95 4.78 1.59
CA ALA A 149 1.83 5.60 2.05
C ALA A 149 2.10 7.08 1.80
N ILE A 150 1.11 7.78 1.24
CA ILE A 150 1.12 9.23 1.05
C ILE A 150 -0.07 9.81 1.81
N ALA A 151 0.21 10.75 2.72
CA ALA A 151 -0.81 11.35 3.56
C ALA A 151 -1.67 12.35 2.75
N LEU A 152 -2.96 12.07 2.60
CA LEU A 152 -3.95 13.00 2.01
C LEU A 152 -4.54 13.97 3.04
N THR A 153 -4.42 13.63 4.32
CA THR A 153 -4.84 14.39 5.50
C THR A 153 -3.79 14.16 6.60
N PRO A 154 -3.81 14.89 7.73
CA PRO A 154 -2.96 14.55 8.87
C PRO A 154 -3.04 13.06 9.21
N PHE A 155 -1.88 12.42 9.32
CA PHE A 155 -1.75 10.96 9.40
C PHE A 155 -0.71 10.59 10.47
N LYS A 156 -1.00 9.53 11.21
CA LYS A 156 -0.11 8.97 12.24
C LYS A 156 0.17 7.51 11.91
N ALA A 157 1.44 7.12 11.96
CA ALA A 157 1.87 5.74 11.77
C ALA A 157 3.02 5.38 12.71
N LEU A 158 3.13 4.08 13.00
CA LEU A 158 4.33 3.47 13.53
C LEU A 158 5.12 2.91 12.34
N CYS A 159 6.41 3.25 12.25
CA CYS A 159 7.27 2.80 11.16
C CYS A 159 8.69 2.56 11.70
N GLY A 160 9.13 1.30 11.66
CA GLY A 160 10.43 0.90 12.18
C GLY A 160 10.57 1.00 13.69
N PHE A 161 11.73 0.57 14.18
CA PHE A 161 12.12 0.77 15.57
C PHE A 161 12.68 2.17 15.78
N ARG A 162 12.51 2.69 17.00
CA ARG A 162 13.25 3.88 17.46
C ARG A 162 14.73 3.55 17.60
N GLN A 163 15.56 4.59 17.77
CA GLN A 163 16.96 4.38 18.12
C GLN A 163 17.06 3.59 19.43
N ALA A 164 18.02 2.66 19.53
CA ALA A 164 18.17 1.79 20.70
C ALA A 164 18.31 2.58 22.01
N SER A 165 18.98 3.73 21.98
CA SER A 165 19.12 4.64 23.13
C SER A 165 17.78 5.20 23.61
N GLN A 166 16.88 5.55 22.68
CA GLN A 166 15.53 6.01 23.00
C GLN A 166 14.69 4.88 23.59
N ILE A 167 14.81 3.66 23.04
CA ILE A 167 14.11 2.49 23.57
C ILE A 167 14.58 2.23 25.00
N ALA A 168 15.88 2.23 25.26
CA ALA A 168 16.44 2.07 26.60
C ALA A 168 15.92 3.12 27.58
N GLY A 169 15.94 4.40 27.17
CA GLY A 169 15.41 5.49 27.99
C GLY A 169 13.92 5.33 28.32
N TYR A 170 13.10 4.86 27.36
CA TYR A 170 11.69 4.57 27.64
C TYR A 170 11.49 3.38 28.58
N CYS A 171 12.28 2.31 28.43
CA CYS A 171 12.22 1.18 29.35
C CYS A 171 12.57 1.59 30.78
N GLU A 172 13.49 2.54 30.97
CA GLU A 172 13.83 3.09 32.29
C GLU A 172 12.74 4.00 32.85
N GLN A 173 12.26 4.94 32.04
CA GLN A 173 11.20 5.88 32.44
C GLN A 173 9.88 5.17 32.77
N LEU A 174 9.61 4.05 32.10
CA LEU A 174 8.41 3.23 32.26
C LEU A 174 8.76 1.87 32.86
N THR A 175 9.73 1.81 33.79
CA THR A 175 10.21 0.56 34.38
C THR A 175 9.09 -0.25 35.02
N ASP A 176 8.13 0.40 35.67
CA ASP A 176 7.01 -0.30 36.31
C ASP A 176 6.11 -1.03 35.30
N GLN A 177 5.95 -0.47 34.09
CA GLN A 177 5.11 -1.04 33.04
C GLN A 177 5.87 -1.99 32.10
N LEU A 178 7.10 -1.63 31.73
CA LEU A 178 7.90 -2.36 30.73
C LEU A 178 8.89 -3.32 31.38
N GLY A 179 9.34 -3.07 32.61
CA GLY A 179 10.28 -3.91 33.34
C GLY A 179 9.85 -5.37 33.46
N PRO A 180 8.59 -5.69 33.81
CA PRO A 180 8.12 -7.07 33.86
C PRO A 180 8.15 -7.81 32.51
N VAL A 181 8.09 -7.07 31.39
CA VAL A 181 8.08 -7.65 30.03
C VAL A 181 9.49 -7.78 29.48
N VAL A 182 10.34 -6.79 29.69
CA VAL A 182 11.71 -6.74 29.17
C VAL A 182 12.66 -7.56 30.04
N GLY A 183 12.40 -7.61 31.36
CA GLY A 183 13.28 -8.22 32.34
C GLY A 183 14.55 -7.40 32.62
N THR A 184 15.19 -7.68 33.75
CA THR A 184 16.46 -7.04 34.16
C THR A 184 17.57 -7.30 33.14
N ASP A 185 17.64 -8.52 32.64
CA ASP A 185 18.69 -8.95 31.70
C ASP A 185 18.50 -8.31 30.33
N GLY A 186 17.25 -8.19 29.85
CA GLY A 186 16.93 -7.51 28.60
C GLY A 186 17.28 -6.02 28.65
N LEU A 187 16.99 -5.36 29.77
CA LEU A 187 17.34 -3.95 29.97
C LEU A 187 18.87 -3.76 30.03
N ALA A 188 19.57 -4.64 30.73
CA ALA A 188 21.03 -4.63 30.80
C ALA A 188 21.67 -4.86 29.42
N ALA A 189 21.17 -5.82 28.64
CA ALA A 189 21.63 -6.09 27.29
C ALA A 189 21.41 -4.89 26.36
N LEU A 190 20.24 -4.25 26.44
CA LEU A 190 19.93 -3.07 25.64
C LEU A 190 20.86 -1.89 25.98
N ARG A 191 21.10 -1.65 27.28
CA ARG A 191 22.10 -0.65 27.74
C ARG A 191 23.49 -0.97 27.23
N GLY A 192 23.92 -2.22 27.33
CA GLY A 192 25.22 -2.69 26.85
C GLY A 192 25.40 -2.41 25.36
N ALA A 193 24.39 -2.74 24.54
CA ALA A 193 24.40 -2.49 23.10
C ALA A 193 24.48 -1.00 22.77
N VAL A 194 23.71 -0.15 23.48
CA VAL A 194 23.74 1.31 23.29
C VAL A 194 25.11 1.90 23.62
N ASN A 195 25.72 1.47 24.73
CA ASN A 195 27.03 1.97 25.17
C ASN A 195 28.16 1.52 24.23
N ALA A 196 28.11 0.28 23.74
CA ALA A 196 29.09 -0.24 22.78
C ALA A 196 29.07 0.56 21.47
N PHE A 197 27.87 0.88 20.96
CA PHE A 197 27.70 1.66 19.74
C PHE A 197 28.15 3.13 19.88
N ALA A 198 27.88 3.75 21.04
CA ALA A 198 28.37 5.10 21.35
C ALA A 198 29.90 5.17 21.52
N GLY A 199 30.51 4.07 21.97
CA GLY A 199 31.97 3.93 22.09
C GLY A 199 32.67 3.80 20.73
N SER A 200 32.05 3.11 19.76
CA SER A 200 32.61 2.94 18.41
C SER A 200 32.59 4.22 17.57
N ASP A 201 31.57 5.08 17.72
CA ASP A 201 31.50 6.39 17.03
C ASP A 201 32.59 7.37 17.48
N ARG A 202 33.18 7.17 18.66
CA ARG A 202 34.33 7.97 19.14
C ARG A 202 35.67 7.47 18.61
N ALA A 203 35.71 6.28 18.00
CA ALA A 203 36.93 5.63 17.56
C ALA A 203 37.17 5.67 16.04
N GLY A 204 36.21 6.16 15.22
CA GLY A 204 36.44 6.27 13.79
C GLY A 204 35.39 7.02 12.97
N VAL A 205 35.89 7.90 12.10
CA VAL A 205 35.29 8.44 10.86
C VAL A 205 34.44 9.72 10.99
N GLY A 206 34.90 10.75 10.25
CA GLY A 206 34.30 12.07 10.17
C GLY A 206 32.89 12.08 9.58
N ARG A 207 32.12 13.07 10.00
CA ARG A 207 30.74 13.33 9.54
C ARG A 207 30.73 13.68 8.05
N GLU A 208 30.36 12.76 7.18
CA GLU A 208 29.78 13.13 5.89
C GLU A 208 28.31 13.51 6.10
N SER A 209 27.99 14.76 5.81
CA SER A 209 26.63 15.29 5.82
C SER A 209 25.81 14.72 4.68
N LEU A 210 24.68 14.09 4.98
CA LEU A 210 23.65 13.76 3.99
C LEU A 210 23.11 15.06 3.35
N PRO A 211 22.96 15.13 2.01
CA PRO A 211 22.39 16.29 1.35
C PRO A 211 20.92 16.47 1.73
N ARG A 212 20.52 17.74 1.84
CA ARG A 212 19.20 18.23 2.26
C ARG A 212 18.09 17.85 1.31
#